data_AF-A0A9E4R8M3-F1
#
_entry.id   AF-A0A9E4R8M3-F1
#
_cell.length_a   1.000
_cell.length_b   1.000
_cell.length_c   1.000
_cell.angle_alpha   90.00
_cell.angle_beta   90.00
_cell.angle_gamma   90.00
#
_symmetry.space_group_name_H-M   'P 1'
#
loop_
_entity.id
_entity.type
_entity.pdbx_description
1 polymer ?
#
loop_
_entity_poly.entity_id
_entity_poly.type
_entity_poly.pdbx_seq_one_letter_code
_entity_poly.pdbx_strand_id
1 'polypeptide(L)' 'LVRFDHKHLNLDTPYFSERIPTTENLATVLWDEVAAALAARPGVPSGWRLARVRLHETDDLFVEYFGETA' A
#
# COMPACT_ATOMS: atom_id res chain seq x y z
N LEU A 1 1.66 8.23 -3.57
CA LEU A 1 0.45 8.00 -4.39
C LEU A 1 0.64 8.32 -5.87
N VAL A 2 1.52 9.25 -6.27
CA VAL A 2 1.81 9.56 -7.69
C VAL A 2 2.11 8.32 -8.55
N ARG A 3 2.68 7.25 -7.97
CA ARG A 3 2.94 5.98 -8.66
C ARG A 3 1.69 5.20 -9.09
N PHE A 4 0.52 5.53 -8.54
CA PHE A 4 -0.75 4.82 -8.75
C PHE A 4 -1.84 5.73 -9.32
N ASP A 5 -1.71 7.05 -9.15
CA ASP A 5 -2.69 8.03 -9.61
C ASP A 5 -2.75 8.09 -11.14
N HIS A 6 -3.96 7.98 -11.71
CA HIS A 6 -4.22 7.94 -13.15
C HIS A 6 -3.34 6.90 -13.90
N LYS A 7 -3.14 5.73 -13.28
CA LYS A 7 -2.37 4.61 -13.86
C LYS A 7 -3.23 3.37 -14.07
N HIS A 8 -2.96 2.65 -15.16
CA HIS A 8 -3.44 1.29 -15.31
C HIS A 8 -2.57 0.35 -14.48
N LEU A 9 -3.09 -0.17 -13.37
CA LEU A 9 -2.32 -0.94 -12.38
C LEU A 9 -1.49 -2.10 -12.99
N ASN A 10 -2.05 -2.84 -13.95
CA ASN A 10 -1.34 -3.96 -14.58
C ASN A 10 -0.24 -3.55 -15.58
N LEU A 11 -0.36 -2.38 -16.21
CA LEU A 11 0.48 -2.01 -17.37
C LEU A 11 1.49 -0.93 -17.03
N ASP A 12 1.11 0.01 -16.17
CA ASP A 12 1.91 1.18 -15.84
C ASP A 12 2.64 1.05 -14.49
N THR A 13 2.45 -0.06 -13.78
CA THR A 13 3.09 -0.29 -12.48
C THR A 13 3.75 -1.67 -12.47
N PRO A 14 4.91 -1.81 -11.79
CA PRO A 14 5.61 -3.09 -11.73
C PRO A 14 4.96 -4.08 -10.75
N TYR A 15 3.97 -3.64 -9.97
CA TYR A 15 3.50 -4.38 -8.81
C TYR A 15 2.55 -5.53 -9.18
N PHE A 16 1.86 -5.48 -10.32
CA PHE A 16 0.77 -6.41 -10.64
C PHE A 16 1.05 -7.29 -11.87
N SER A 17 2.31 -7.53 -12.20
CA SER A 17 2.68 -8.41 -13.32
C SER A 17 2.31 -9.88 -13.09
N GLU A 18 2.34 -10.32 -11.83
CA GLU A 18 2.10 -11.72 -11.43
C GLU A 18 0.92 -11.88 -10.45
N ARG A 19 0.19 -10.78 -10.18
CA ARG A 19 -0.97 -10.78 -9.27
C ARG A 19 -2.10 -9.92 -9.79
N ILE A 20 -3.33 -10.34 -9.51
CA ILE A 20 -4.54 -9.59 -9.88
C ILE A 20 -4.61 -8.30 -9.04
N PRO A 21 -4.90 -7.12 -9.63
CA PRO A 21 -4.94 -5.84 -8.93
C PRO A 21 -6.26 -5.66 -8.17
N THR A 22 -6.58 -6.57 -7.26
CA THR A 22 -7.70 -6.40 -6.34
C THR A 22 -7.37 -5.35 -5.28
N THR A 23 -8.38 -4.85 -4.58
CA THR A 23 -8.21 -3.86 -3.50
C THR A 23 -7.37 -4.41 -2.35
N GLU A 24 -7.47 -5.71 -2.04
CA GLU A 24 -6.61 -6.38 -1.07
C GLU A 24 -5.15 -6.38 -1.51
N ASN A 25 -4.87 -6.78 -2.76
CA ASN A 25 -3.51 -6.81 -3.28
C ASN A 25 -2.92 -5.40 -3.43
N LEU A 26 -3.73 -4.39 -3.72
CA LEU A 26 -3.26 -3.00 -3.71
C LEU A 26 -2.99 -2.51 -2.28
N ALA A 27 -3.80 -2.89 -1.29
CA ALA A 27 -3.56 -2.53 0.10
C ALA A 27 -2.22 -3.11 0.63
N THR A 28 -1.85 -4.34 0.24
CA THR A 28 -0.54 -4.92 0.60
C THR A 28 0.63 -4.18 -0.06
N VAL A 29 0.51 -3.84 -1.35
CA VAL A 29 1.51 -3.01 -2.05
C VAL A 29 1.69 -1.65 -1.40
N LEU A 30 0.58 -0.98 -1.09
CA LEU A 30 0.61 0.34 -0.46
C LEU A 30 1.23 0.27 0.93
N TRP A 31 1.01 -0.82 1.67
CA TRP A 31 1.66 -1.04 2.96
C TRP A 31 3.18 -1.09 2.82
N ASP A 32 3.71 -1.92 1.92
CA ASP A 32 5.15 -2.06 1.74
C ASP A 32 5.80 -0.73 1.34
N GLU A 33 5.19 -0.01 0.37
CA GLU A 33 5.66 1.29 -0.09
C GLU A 33 5.62 2.37 1.00
N VAL A 34 4.54 2.41 1.79
CA VAL A 34 4.41 3.39 2.89
C VAL A 34 5.35 3.03 4.04
N ALA A 35 5.48 1.75 4.40
CA ALA A 35 6.39 1.31 5.45
C ALA A 35 7.85 1.62 5.10
N ALA A 36 8.27 1.32 3.85
CA ALA A 36 9.60 1.67 3.37
C ALA A 36 9.83 3.19 3.38
N ALA A 37 8.86 3.98 2.91
CA ALA A 37 8.95 5.43 2.93
C ALA A 37 9.03 6.00 4.36
N LEU A 38 8.29 5.44 5.32
CA LEU A 38 8.35 5.83 6.73
C LEU A 38 9.71 5.49 7.34
N ALA A 39 10.26 4.30 7.08
CA ALA A 39 11.57 3.89 7.57
C ALA A 39 12.70 4.78 7.04
N ALA A 40 12.59 5.23 5.79
CA ALA A 40 13.57 6.12 5.16
C ALA A 40 13.40 7.62 5.53
N ARG A 41 12.29 8.00 6.18
CA ARG A 41 11.96 9.40 6.43
C ARG A 41 12.75 9.96 7.62
N PRO A 42 13.50 11.06 7.44
CA PRO A 42 14.19 11.72 8.55
C PRO A 42 13.21 12.22 9.62
N GLY A 43 13.59 12.09 10.88
CA GLY A 43 12.82 12.62 12.02
C GLY A 43 11.63 11.76 12.46
N VAL A 44 11.43 10.57 11.87
CA VAL A 44 10.49 9.58 12.41
C VAL A 44 11.09 9.00 13.71
N PRO A 45 10.39 9.07 14.85
CA PRO A 45 10.94 8.58 16.11
C PRO A 45 11.17 7.06 16.07
N SER A 46 12.24 6.61 16.74
CA SER A 46 12.53 5.19 16.90
C SER A 46 11.34 4.45 17.51
N GLY A 47 10.95 3.32 16.91
CA GLY A 47 9.84 2.48 17.38
C GLY A 47 8.48 2.81 16.77
N TRP A 48 8.37 3.87 15.98
CA TRP A 48 7.17 4.13 15.18
C TRP A 48 7.13 3.17 14.00
N ARG A 49 5.97 2.55 13.80
CA ARG A 49 5.71 1.66 12.66
C ARG A 49 4.37 1.98 12.05
N LEU A 50 4.23 1.66 10.77
CA LEU A 50 2.93 1.68 10.11
C LEU A 50 1.98 0.74 10.89
N ALA A 51 0.82 1.27 11.28
CA ALA A 51 -0.14 0.52 12.08
C ALA A 51 -1.22 -0.14 11.21
N ARG A 52 -1.68 0.56 10.18
CA ARG A 52 -2.78 0.14 9.32
C ARG A 52 -2.75 0.89 7.98
N VAL A 53 -3.02 0.19 6.89
CA VAL A 53 -3.52 0.77 5.63
C VAL A 53 -5.00 0.44 5.53
N ARG A 54 -5.84 1.47 5.30
CA ARG A 54 -7.23 1.29 4.90
C ARG A 54 -7.39 1.87 3.51
N LEU A 55 -7.81 1.04 2.56
CA LEU A 55 -8.01 1.42 1.17
C LEU A 55 -9.50 1.31 0.84
N HIS A 56 -10.10 2.41 0.42
CA HIS A 56 -11.47 2.48 -0.07
C HIS A 56 -11.43 2.39 -1.60
N GLU A 57 -12.07 1.37 -2.17
CA GLU A 57 -12.29 1.28 -3.62
C GLU A 57 -13.51 2.13 -4.02
N THR A 58 -14.55 2.06 -3.19
CA THR A 58 -15.75 2.91 -3.21
C THR A 58 -16.07 3.36 -1.78
N ASP A 59 -17.15 4.12 -1.61
CA ASP A 59 -17.59 4.58 -0.28
C ASP A 59 -17.99 3.43 0.65
N ASP A 60 -18.49 2.33 0.10
CA ASP A 60 -19.00 1.14 0.82
C ASP A 60 -18.07 -0.08 0.76
N LEU A 61 -17.10 -0.10 -0.16
CA LEU A 61 -16.12 -1.17 -0.29
C LEU A 61 -14.72 -0.71 0.15
N PHE A 62 -14.21 -1.32 1.21
CA PHE A 62 -12.87 -1.06 1.70
C PHE A 62 -12.17 -2.32 2.20
N VAL A 63 -10.84 -2.26 2.21
CA VAL A 63 -9.96 -3.26 2.82
C VAL A 63 -9.11 -2.61 3.89
N GLU A 64 -8.90 -3.32 4.99
CA GLU A 64 -7.90 -2.98 6.00
C GLU A 64 -6.78 -4.02 6.00
N TYR A 65 -5.55 -3.53 5.97
CA TYR A 65 -4.36 -4.34 6.06
C TYR A 65 -3.45 -3.82 7.19
N PHE A 66 -3.03 -4.74 8.05
CA PHE A 66 -2.29 -4.45 9.29
C PHE A 66 -0.83 -4.94 9.23
N GLY A 67 -0.36 -5.35 8.05
CA GLY A 67 0.91 -6.03 7.85
C GLY A 67 0.84 -7.51 8.16
N GLU A 68 1.76 -8.30 7.60
CA GLU A 68 1.96 -9.68 8.03
C GLU A 68 2.51 -9.70 9.46
N THR A 69 1.87 -10.48 10.33
CA THR A 69 2.43 -10.82 11.63
C THR A 69 3.30 -12.04 11.39
N ALA A 70 4.63 -11.86 11.43
CA ALA A 70 5.56 -12.98 11.50
C ALA A 70 5.37 -13.76 12.81
#